data_AF-A0A4Y7SXH7-F1
#
_entry.id   AF-A0A4Y7SXH7-F1
#
_cell.length_a   1.000
_cell.length_b   1.000
_cell.length_c   1.000
_cell.angle_alpha   90.00
_cell.angle_beta   90.00
_cell.angle_gamma   90.00
#
_symmetry.space_group_name_H-M   'P 1'
#
loop_
_entity.id
_entity.type
_entity.pdbx_description
1 polymer ?
#
loop_
_entity_poly.entity_id
_entity_poly.type
_entity_poly.pdbx_seq_one_letter_code
_entity_poly.pdbx_strand_id
1 'polypeptide(L)'
;MASVLKSQTANASKALQKGKRKAEDMDVDEHSQIQPKNKKNKQRVLMLSSRGVTHRMRHLMNDLETLLPHIKKDAKLDSKNHLNLLPELADLNNCNNTLYFEARRHEDLYLWAAKTPNGPSIKMHVQNIHTMDELKMTGNCLKGSRGLLSFDKRFDEREWGRLTKELFTHIFGVPSTARKAKPFIDHILTFSLLDNKIWFRNFQIVEKDPLKPNGPPETSLVEIGPRFVLTPIRIFEGAFGGATVYSNPEFISPAAVRSAIRREQGSKYGQRKQAEEDSERRKDSRRLEEDELAVSKVFA
;
A
#
# COMPACT_ATOMS: atom_id res chain seq x y z
N MET A 1 -26.17 -33.79 -63.19
CA MET A 1 -27.58 -33.45 -62.82
C MET A 1 -28.18 -34.31 -61.69
N ALA A 2 -27.56 -35.43 -61.27
CA ALA A 2 -28.13 -36.30 -60.22
C ALA A 2 -27.64 -36.04 -58.76
N SER A 3 -26.60 -35.22 -58.54
CA SER A 3 -26.08 -34.96 -57.18
C SER A 3 -26.70 -33.74 -56.48
N VAL A 4 -27.28 -32.80 -57.25
CA VAL A 4 -27.94 -31.59 -56.70
C VAL A 4 -29.36 -31.88 -56.19
N LEU A 5 -30.05 -32.87 -56.78
CA LEU A 5 -31.39 -33.30 -56.35
C LEU A 5 -31.38 -34.11 -55.04
N LYS A 6 -30.28 -34.81 -54.71
CA LYS A 6 -30.13 -35.55 -53.45
C LYS A 6 -29.83 -34.65 -52.24
N SER A 7 -29.20 -33.50 -52.44
CA SER A 7 -28.92 -32.56 -51.35
C SER A 7 -30.15 -31.71 -50.97
N GLN A 8 -31.03 -31.42 -51.94
CA GLN A 8 -32.27 -30.67 -51.68
C GLN A 8 -33.33 -31.51 -50.94
N THR A 9 -33.44 -32.81 -51.20
CA THR A 9 -34.37 -33.70 -50.48
C THR A 9 -33.93 -34.02 -49.04
N ALA A 10 -32.62 -34.13 -48.80
CA ALA A 10 -32.07 -34.29 -47.45
C ALA A 10 -32.28 -33.04 -46.56
N ASN A 11 -32.21 -31.84 -47.14
CA ASN A 11 -32.49 -30.60 -46.41
C ASN A 11 -33.99 -30.35 -46.18
N ALA A 12 -34.87 -30.78 -47.10
CA ALA A 12 -36.32 -30.69 -46.92
C ALA A 12 -36.84 -31.62 -45.80
N SER A 13 -36.28 -32.83 -45.67
CA SER A 13 -36.66 -33.77 -44.60
C SER A 13 -36.24 -33.32 -43.19
N LYS A 14 -35.11 -32.59 -43.06
CA LYS A 14 -34.67 -32.00 -41.78
C LYS A 14 -35.43 -30.74 -41.38
N ALA A 15 -35.98 -29.99 -42.35
CA ALA A 15 -36.81 -28.81 -42.06
C ALA A 15 -38.20 -29.18 -41.53
N LEU A 16 -38.77 -30.32 -41.96
CA LEU A 16 -40.10 -30.80 -41.55
C LEU A 16 -40.15 -31.42 -40.13
N GLN A 17 -39.01 -31.78 -39.52
CA GLN A 17 -38.96 -32.25 -38.13
C GLN A 17 -38.90 -31.13 -37.09
N LYS A 18 -38.76 -29.86 -37.49
CA LYS A 18 -38.52 -28.74 -36.57
C LYS A 18 -39.75 -27.87 -36.27
N GLY A 19 -40.96 -28.38 -36.47
CA GLY A 19 -42.19 -27.61 -36.25
C GLY A 19 -43.39 -28.48 -35.94
N LYS A 20 -43.44 -29.05 -34.73
CA LYS A 20 -44.68 -29.49 -34.05
C LYS A 20 -44.33 -29.90 -32.61
N ARG A 21 -44.28 -28.94 -31.69
CA ARG A 21 -44.56 -29.23 -30.29
C ARG A 21 -46.07 -29.07 -30.11
N LYS A 22 -46.73 -30.14 -29.68
CA LYS A 22 -48.14 -30.14 -29.27
C LYS A 22 -48.28 -29.26 -28.02
N ALA A 23 -49.38 -28.52 -27.94
CA ALA A 23 -49.68 -27.57 -26.86
C ALA A 23 -50.37 -28.25 -25.66
N GLU A 24 -49.90 -29.43 -25.24
CA GLU A 24 -50.50 -30.21 -24.15
C GLU A 24 -49.42 -30.97 -23.35
N ASP A 25 -48.42 -30.23 -22.84
CA ASP A 25 -47.58 -30.65 -21.71
C ASP A 25 -47.33 -29.40 -20.86
N MET A 26 -48.35 -29.04 -20.08
CA MET A 26 -48.18 -28.16 -18.92
C MET A 26 -47.75 -29.03 -17.74
N ASP A 27 -46.49 -29.44 -17.72
CA ASP A 27 -45.88 -30.08 -16.56
C ASP A 27 -44.84 -29.13 -15.93
N VAL A 28 -45.29 -28.57 -14.80
CA VAL A 28 -44.58 -28.27 -13.56
C VAL A 28 -43.17 -27.67 -13.65
N ASP A 29 -43.06 -26.44 -13.13
CA ASP A 29 -41.83 -25.72 -12.81
C ASP A 29 -40.71 -26.62 -12.24
N GLU A 30 -39.83 -27.14 -13.10
CA GLU A 30 -38.52 -27.59 -12.67
C GLU A 30 -37.69 -26.35 -12.32
N HIS A 31 -37.50 -26.14 -11.02
CA HIS A 31 -36.56 -25.21 -10.43
C HIS A 31 -35.17 -25.37 -11.05
N SER A 32 -34.93 -24.66 -12.14
CA SER A 32 -33.59 -24.43 -12.67
C SER A 32 -32.88 -23.55 -11.65
N GLN A 33 -32.16 -24.19 -10.74
CA GLN A 33 -31.31 -23.54 -9.75
C GLN A 33 -30.38 -22.59 -10.49
N ILE A 34 -30.68 -21.29 -10.43
CA ILE A 34 -29.80 -20.23 -10.91
C ILE A 34 -28.57 -20.29 -10.01
N GLN A 35 -27.55 -21.05 -10.41
CA GLN A 35 -26.24 -20.96 -9.77
C GLN A 35 -25.83 -19.50 -9.83
N PRO A 36 -25.50 -18.86 -8.69
CA PRO A 36 -25.12 -17.46 -8.68
C PRO A 36 -23.93 -17.32 -9.62
N LYS A 37 -24.09 -16.57 -10.72
CA LYS A 37 -22.96 -16.22 -11.60
C LYS A 37 -21.86 -15.66 -10.69
N ASN A 38 -20.77 -16.41 -10.52
CA ASN A 38 -19.63 -16.00 -9.72
C ASN A 38 -19.24 -14.59 -10.17
N LYS A 39 -19.46 -13.59 -9.29
CA LYS A 39 -19.14 -12.19 -9.58
C LYS A 39 -17.66 -12.13 -9.89
N LYS A 40 -17.31 -11.88 -11.15
CA LYS A 40 -15.90 -11.81 -11.60
C LYS A 40 -15.24 -10.64 -10.87
N ASN A 41 -14.26 -10.93 -10.03
CA ASN A 41 -13.46 -9.91 -9.36
C ASN A 41 -12.71 -9.08 -10.41
N LYS A 42 -13.10 -7.81 -10.59
CA LYS A 42 -12.48 -6.87 -11.51
C LYS A 42 -11.87 -5.74 -10.69
N GLN A 43 -10.55 -5.70 -10.63
CA GLN A 43 -9.80 -4.64 -9.96
C GLN A 43 -8.83 -3.99 -10.95
N ARG A 44 -8.74 -2.67 -10.92
CA ARG A 44 -7.73 -1.87 -11.62
C ARG A 44 -7.29 -0.75 -10.72
N VAL A 45 -5.99 -0.70 -10.47
CA VAL A 45 -5.42 0.20 -9.49
C VAL A 45 -4.63 1.28 -10.23
N LEU A 46 -4.97 2.55 -10.01
CA LEU A 46 -4.18 3.68 -10.49
C LEU A 46 -3.04 3.94 -9.51
N MET A 47 -1.81 4.01 -9.99
CA MET A 47 -0.65 4.36 -9.17
C MET A 47 -0.06 5.70 -9.62
N LEU A 48 -0.03 6.65 -8.70
CA LEU A 48 0.44 8.01 -8.90
C LEU A 48 1.45 8.39 -7.81
N SER A 49 2.28 9.39 -8.09
CA SER A 49 3.17 9.98 -7.08
C SER A 49 3.21 11.49 -7.17
N SER A 50 3.51 12.13 -6.05
CA SER A 50 3.77 13.56 -6.02
C SER A 50 5.16 13.89 -6.55
N ARG A 51 5.37 15.15 -6.95
CA ARG A 51 6.73 15.67 -7.13
C ARG A 51 7.57 15.54 -5.84
N GLY A 52 8.84 15.20 -6.03
CA GLY A 52 9.83 15.06 -4.96
C GLY A 52 10.07 13.64 -4.43
N VAL A 53 9.56 12.60 -5.08
CA VAL A 53 9.95 11.20 -4.79
C VAL A 53 11.45 10.96 -5.00
N THR A 54 12.10 10.30 -4.04
CA THR A 54 13.54 9.96 -4.11
C THR A 54 13.79 8.77 -5.04
N HIS A 55 15.07 8.45 -5.26
CA HIS A 55 15.47 7.24 -6.00
C HIS A 55 14.87 5.96 -5.41
N ARG A 56 15.00 5.76 -4.09
CA ARG A 56 14.46 4.58 -3.39
C ARG A 56 12.94 4.49 -3.49
N MET A 57 12.22 5.61 -3.35
CA MET A 57 10.76 5.63 -3.48
C MET A 57 10.29 5.27 -4.89
N ARG A 58 11.05 5.69 -5.92
CA ARG A 58 10.76 5.31 -7.32
C ARG A 58 10.94 3.82 -7.57
N HIS A 59 12.00 3.22 -7.01
CA HIS A 59 12.21 1.77 -7.08
C HIS A 59 11.09 0.99 -6.40
N LEU A 60 10.66 1.41 -5.20
CA LEU A 60 9.49 0.80 -4.55
C LEU A 60 8.24 0.81 -5.44
N MET A 61 7.96 1.93 -6.12
CA MET A 61 6.82 2.01 -7.05
C MET A 61 6.99 1.08 -8.26
N ASN A 62 8.20 0.96 -8.80
CA ASN A 62 8.49 0.04 -9.89
C ASN A 62 8.32 -1.42 -9.43
N ASP A 63 8.79 -1.76 -8.23
CA ASP A 63 8.63 -3.09 -7.64
C ASP A 63 7.14 -3.45 -7.45
N LEU A 64 6.31 -2.49 -7.04
CA LEU A 64 4.86 -2.71 -6.96
C LEU A 64 4.21 -2.87 -8.35
N GLU A 65 4.68 -2.14 -9.36
CA GLU A 65 4.21 -2.28 -10.74
C GLU A 65 4.60 -3.64 -11.35
N THR A 66 5.76 -4.21 -10.98
CA THR A 66 6.16 -5.55 -11.44
C THR A 66 5.37 -6.65 -10.75
N LEU A 67 5.08 -6.50 -9.45
CA LEU A 67 4.28 -7.47 -8.69
C LEU A 67 2.81 -7.48 -9.12
N LEU A 68 2.21 -6.31 -9.33
CA LEU A 68 0.76 -6.18 -9.50
C LEU A 68 0.41 -5.82 -10.95
N PRO A 69 0.02 -6.80 -11.79
CA PRO A 69 -0.16 -6.59 -13.23
C PRO A 69 -1.38 -5.72 -13.59
N HIS A 70 -2.30 -5.52 -12.65
CA HIS A 70 -3.49 -4.67 -12.78
C HIS A 70 -3.25 -3.22 -12.35
N ILE A 71 -2.02 -2.89 -11.92
CA ILE A 71 -1.62 -1.51 -11.67
C ILE A 71 -1.36 -0.79 -12.99
N LYS A 72 -1.96 0.39 -13.13
CA LYS A 72 -1.60 1.37 -14.15
C LYS A 72 -0.83 2.49 -13.48
N LYS A 73 0.47 2.57 -13.74
CA LYS A 73 1.30 3.69 -13.32
C LYS A 73 1.06 4.88 -14.26
N ASP A 74 0.91 6.05 -13.68
CA ASP A 74 0.64 7.29 -14.41
C ASP A 74 1.65 8.40 -14.02
N ALA A 75 1.60 9.53 -14.71
CA ALA A 75 2.53 10.64 -14.53
C ALA A 75 2.45 11.24 -13.12
N LYS A 76 3.50 11.95 -12.70
CA LYS A 76 3.54 12.57 -11.37
C LYS A 76 2.51 13.70 -11.29
N LEU A 77 1.77 13.76 -10.18
CA LEU A 77 0.91 14.89 -9.88
C LEU A 77 1.76 16.11 -9.48
N ASP A 78 1.50 17.24 -10.12
CA ASP A 78 2.23 18.49 -9.90
C ASP A 78 1.94 19.06 -8.51
N SER A 79 0.66 19.28 -8.23
CA SER A 79 0.18 19.95 -7.02
C SER A 79 -0.20 18.97 -5.92
N LYS A 80 0.43 19.08 -4.75
CA LYS A 80 0.14 18.24 -3.57
C LYS A 80 -1.19 18.58 -2.87
N ASN A 81 -1.75 19.76 -3.16
CA ASN A 81 -2.90 20.30 -2.45
C ASN A 81 -4.23 19.97 -3.14
N HIS A 82 -4.22 19.53 -4.40
CA HIS A 82 -5.43 19.23 -5.17
C HIS A 82 -5.67 17.72 -5.25
N LEU A 83 -5.90 17.09 -4.10
CA LEU A 83 -6.18 15.65 -4.04
C LEU A 83 -7.53 15.27 -4.66
N ASN A 84 -8.44 16.24 -4.81
CA ASN A 84 -9.75 16.08 -5.45
C ASN A 84 -9.65 15.70 -6.94
N LEU A 85 -8.50 15.92 -7.58
CA LEU A 85 -8.26 15.50 -8.97
C LEU A 85 -7.99 14.00 -9.10
N LEU A 86 -7.62 13.32 -8.01
CA LEU A 86 -7.26 11.89 -8.04
C LEU A 86 -8.43 10.96 -8.38
N PRO A 87 -9.65 11.17 -7.84
CA PRO A 87 -10.85 10.45 -8.29
C PRO A 87 -11.11 10.63 -9.80
N GLU A 88 -11.04 11.86 -10.31
CA GLU A 88 -11.27 12.15 -11.74
C GLU A 88 -10.24 11.45 -12.65
N LEU A 89 -8.96 11.47 -12.24
CA LEU A 89 -7.90 10.74 -12.94
C LEU A 89 -8.12 9.22 -12.88
N ALA A 90 -8.64 8.70 -11.77
CA ALA A 90 -8.99 7.29 -11.65
C ALA A 90 -10.13 6.91 -12.58
N ASP A 91 -11.16 7.75 -12.68
CA ASP A 91 -12.31 7.55 -13.57
C ASP A 91 -11.90 7.62 -15.05
N LEU A 92 -11.08 8.62 -15.43
CA LEU A 92 -10.53 8.73 -16.79
C LEU A 92 -9.69 7.51 -17.16
N ASN A 93 -8.97 6.95 -16.19
CA ASN A 93 -8.19 5.73 -16.37
C ASN A 93 -8.99 4.44 -16.15
N ASN A 94 -10.29 4.51 -15.86
CA ASN A 94 -11.18 3.39 -15.50
C ASN A 94 -10.56 2.47 -14.42
N CYS A 95 -10.11 3.08 -13.33
CA CYS A 95 -9.53 2.44 -12.16
C CYS A 95 -10.47 2.59 -10.96
N ASN A 96 -10.68 1.49 -10.24
CA ASN A 96 -11.59 1.44 -9.10
C ASN A 96 -10.89 1.61 -7.76
N ASN A 97 -9.56 1.50 -7.75
CA ASN A 97 -8.75 1.81 -6.58
C ASN A 97 -7.60 2.73 -7.02
N THR A 98 -7.09 3.52 -6.08
CA THR A 98 -5.99 4.45 -6.32
C THR A 98 -4.97 4.37 -5.20
N LEU A 99 -3.71 4.27 -5.60
CA LEU A 99 -2.53 4.39 -4.74
C LEU A 99 -1.80 5.68 -5.10
N TYR A 100 -1.74 6.62 -4.14
CA TYR A 100 -1.03 7.88 -4.32
C TYR A 100 0.11 8.01 -3.31
N PHE A 101 1.32 8.14 -3.84
CA PHE A 101 2.56 8.30 -3.07
C PHE A 101 2.90 9.78 -2.90
N GLU A 102 2.67 10.32 -1.71
CA GLU A 102 2.94 11.70 -1.34
C GLU A 102 4.31 11.80 -0.65
N ALA A 103 5.31 12.31 -1.38
CA ALA A 103 6.63 12.60 -0.84
C ALA A 103 6.68 14.00 -0.22
N ARG A 104 7.18 14.13 1.01
CA ARG A 104 7.38 15.41 1.71
C ARG A 104 8.86 15.56 2.05
N ARG A 105 9.40 16.77 1.79
CA ARG A 105 10.80 17.15 2.03
C ARG A 105 11.85 16.18 1.44
N HIS A 106 11.49 15.40 0.42
CA HIS A 106 12.36 14.36 -0.17
C HIS A 106 12.86 13.31 0.83
N GLU A 107 12.19 13.16 1.97
CA GLU A 107 12.60 12.23 3.04
C GLU A 107 11.42 11.35 3.45
N ASP A 108 10.30 11.97 3.77
CA ASP A 108 9.12 11.27 4.29
C ASP A 108 8.21 10.85 3.13
N LEU A 109 7.72 9.61 3.18
CA LEU A 109 6.77 9.07 2.22
C LEU A 109 5.45 8.76 2.90
N TYR A 110 4.37 9.28 2.34
CA TYR A 110 3.00 8.96 2.75
C TYR A 110 2.31 8.21 1.61
N LEU A 111 1.59 7.15 1.95
CA LEU A 111 0.78 6.38 1.03
C LEU A 111 -0.69 6.67 1.31
N TRP A 112 -1.39 7.06 0.25
CA TRP A 112 -2.84 7.08 0.24
C TRP A 112 -3.34 5.88 -0.54
N ALA A 113 -4.17 5.06 0.12
CA ALA A 113 -4.89 3.97 -0.52
C ALA A 113 -6.37 4.31 -0.49
N ALA A 114 -7.02 4.37 -1.65
CA ALA A 114 -8.42 4.77 -1.74
C ALA A 114 -9.19 3.87 -2.70
N LYS A 115 -10.48 3.69 -2.42
CA LYS A 115 -11.43 3.14 -3.38
C LYS A 115 -12.14 4.31 -4.07
N THR A 116 -12.00 4.42 -5.38
CA THR A 116 -12.55 5.54 -6.16
C THR A 116 -13.87 5.13 -6.83
N PRO A 117 -14.84 6.05 -7.00
CA PRO A 117 -14.81 7.47 -6.64
C PRO A 117 -15.33 7.78 -5.22
N ASN A 118 -16.07 6.87 -4.58
CA ASN A 118 -16.83 7.19 -3.36
C ASN A 118 -16.00 7.16 -2.06
N GLY A 119 -14.84 6.50 -2.03
CA GLY A 119 -14.11 6.20 -0.80
C GLY A 119 -14.35 4.76 -0.32
N PRO A 120 -13.75 4.37 0.83
CA PRO A 120 -12.98 5.20 1.76
C PRO A 120 -11.54 5.44 1.29
N SER A 121 -10.83 6.33 1.98
CA SER A 121 -9.39 6.53 1.78
C SER A 121 -8.60 6.46 3.08
N ILE A 122 -7.45 5.81 3.03
CA ILE A 122 -6.56 5.58 4.17
C ILE A 122 -5.24 6.27 3.89
N LYS A 123 -4.85 7.20 4.78
CA LYS A 123 -3.52 7.82 4.77
C LYS A 123 -2.61 7.06 5.73
N MET A 124 -1.48 6.60 5.22
CA MET A 124 -0.46 5.86 5.97
C MET A 124 0.91 6.49 5.78
N HIS A 125 1.75 6.41 6.80
CA HIS A 125 3.16 6.75 6.72
C HIS A 125 3.96 5.50 6.34
N VAL A 126 4.81 5.60 5.32
CA VAL A 126 5.68 4.51 4.86
C VAL A 126 7.06 4.67 5.48
N GLN A 127 7.52 3.63 6.17
CA GLN A 127 8.83 3.57 6.84
C GLN A 127 9.59 2.31 6.40
N ASN A 128 10.90 2.29 6.66
CA ASN A 128 11.77 1.12 6.45
C ASN A 128 11.62 0.48 5.07
N ILE A 129 11.70 1.30 4.02
CA ILE A 129 11.60 0.85 2.63
C ILE A 129 12.88 0.10 2.27
N HIS A 130 12.70 -1.15 1.89
CA HIS A 130 13.70 -2.03 1.30
C HIS A 130 13.19 -2.50 -0.06
N THR A 131 13.95 -2.24 -1.12
CA THR A 131 13.56 -2.56 -2.51
C THR A 131 13.97 -3.99 -2.87
N MET A 132 13.46 -4.52 -3.97
CA MET A 132 13.87 -5.85 -4.48
C MET A 132 15.36 -5.92 -4.82
N ASP A 133 15.98 -4.79 -5.19
CA ASP A 133 17.39 -4.70 -5.58
C ASP A 133 18.39 -4.76 -4.40
N GLU A 134 17.90 -4.97 -3.17
CA GLU A 134 18.80 -5.08 -2.00
C GLU A 134 19.41 -6.48 -1.88
N LEU A 135 20.73 -6.54 -1.62
CA LEU A 135 21.54 -7.78 -1.60
C LEU A 135 20.97 -8.92 -0.72
N LYS A 136 20.22 -8.59 0.33
CA LYS A 136 19.66 -9.58 1.27
C LYS A 136 18.39 -10.28 0.76
N MET A 137 17.82 -9.79 -0.34
CA MET A 137 16.62 -10.36 -0.95
C MET A 137 17.04 -11.33 -2.06
N THR A 138 17.10 -12.62 -1.73
CA THR A 138 17.59 -13.67 -2.63
C THR A 138 16.47 -14.36 -3.43
N GLY A 139 15.21 -14.10 -3.07
CA GLY A 139 14.06 -14.69 -3.75
C GLY A 139 13.78 -14.06 -5.11
N ASN A 140 13.09 -14.80 -5.97
CA ASN A 140 12.58 -14.32 -7.24
C ASN A 140 11.11 -14.74 -7.42
N CYS A 141 10.33 -14.00 -8.20
CA CYS A 141 9.00 -14.46 -8.59
C CYS A 141 8.65 -14.07 -10.01
N LEU A 142 7.77 -14.86 -10.63
CA LEU A 142 7.18 -14.57 -11.92
C LEU A 142 6.44 -13.24 -11.90
N LYS A 143 6.90 -12.30 -12.73
CA LYS A 143 6.21 -11.03 -12.98
C LYS A 143 4.76 -11.28 -13.40
N GLY A 144 3.83 -10.66 -12.67
CA GLY A 144 2.40 -10.80 -12.90
C GLY A 144 1.79 -12.13 -12.41
N SER A 145 2.51 -12.93 -11.62
CA SER A 145 1.91 -14.09 -10.93
C SER A 145 0.83 -13.64 -9.94
N ARG A 146 -0.11 -14.54 -9.64
CA ARG A 146 -1.21 -14.26 -8.71
C ARG A 146 -0.76 -14.66 -7.31
N GLY A 147 -0.17 -13.71 -6.61
CA GLY A 147 0.30 -13.93 -5.24
C GLY A 147 -0.84 -14.21 -4.26
N LEU A 148 -0.54 -15.02 -3.24
CA LEU A 148 -1.43 -15.20 -2.09
C LEU A 148 -1.33 -13.99 -1.17
N LEU A 149 -2.45 -13.59 -0.57
CA LEU A 149 -2.47 -12.56 0.46
C LEU A 149 -2.61 -13.25 1.82
N SER A 150 -1.63 -13.03 2.69
CA SER A 150 -1.66 -13.50 4.07
C SER A 150 -1.86 -12.30 4.99
N PHE A 151 -2.93 -12.32 5.78
CA PHE A 151 -3.22 -11.28 6.78
C PHE A 151 -3.17 -11.89 8.17
N ASP A 152 -2.53 -11.18 9.09
CA ASP A 152 -2.54 -11.51 10.51
C ASP A 152 -3.96 -11.42 11.10
N LYS A 153 -4.30 -12.32 12.02
CA LYS A 153 -5.60 -12.38 12.70
C LYS A 153 -5.93 -11.07 13.43
N ARG A 154 -4.91 -10.33 13.88
CA ARG A 154 -5.07 -9.02 14.54
C ARG A 154 -5.77 -7.96 13.67
N PHE A 155 -5.78 -8.12 12.35
CA PHE A 155 -6.57 -7.25 11.47
C PHE A 155 -8.07 -7.43 11.71
N ASP A 156 -8.52 -8.64 12.05
CA ASP A 156 -9.94 -8.93 12.28
C ASP A 156 -10.40 -8.51 13.68
N GLU A 157 -9.48 -8.17 14.59
CA GLU A 157 -9.81 -7.72 15.94
C GLU A 157 -10.16 -6.22 15.98
N ARG A 158 -9.63 -5.42 15.04
CA ARG A 158 -9.81 -3.96 15.00
C ARG A 158 -10.72 -3.56 13.84
N GLU A 159 -11.63 -2.62 14.07
CA GLU A 159 -12.56 -2.14 13.03
C GLU A 159 -11.82 -1.50 11.84
N TRP A 160 -10.87 -0.59 12.12
CA TRP A 160 -10.02 0.00 11.10
C TRP A 160 -9.13 -1.05 10.42
N GLY A 161 -8.76 -2.12 11.13
CA GLY A 161 -8.00 -3.25 10.62
C GLY A 161 -8.80 -4.03 9.57
N ARG A 162 -10.06 -4.38 9.88
CA ARG A 162 -10.99 -5.05 8.95
C ARG A 162 -11.16 -4.25 7.67
N LEU A 163 -11.35 -2.94 7.79
CA LEU A 163 -11.47 -2.04 6.63
C LEU A 163 -10.19 -2.01 5.80
N THR A 164 -9.03 -1.94 6.46
CA THR A 164 -7.72 -1.94 5.80
C THR A 164 -7.46 -3.27 5.08
N LYS A 165 -7.80 -4.40 5.71
CA LYS A 165 -7.70 -5.75 5.14
C LYS A 165 -8.54 -5.86 3.87
N GLU A 166 -9.78 -5.39 3.89
CA GLU A 166 -10.66 -5.42 2.72
C GLU A 166 -10.17 -4.51 1.59
N LEU A 167 -9.69 -3.31 1.93
CA LEU A 167 -9.11 -2.39 0.95
C LEU A 167 -7.83 -2.97 0.32
N PHE A 168 -6.94 -3.55 1.13
CA PHE A 168 -5.71 -4.18 0.64
C PHE A 168 -5.97 -5.43 -0.17
N THR A 169 -7.02 -6.19 0.16
CA THR A 169 -7.44 -7.34 -0.65
C THR A 169 -7.83 -6.90 -2.06
N HIS A 170 -8.53 -5.77 -2.20
CA HIS A 170 -8.87 -5.21 -3.51
C HIS A 170 -7.66 -4.65 -4.27
N ILE A 171 -6.70 -4.05 -3.56
CA ILE A 171 -5.54 -3.39 -4.18
C ILE A 171 -4.45 -4.40 -4.56
N PHE A 172 -4.04 -5.25 -3.61
CA PHE A 172 -2.92 -6.19 -3.78
C PHE A 172 -3.40 -7.54 -4.33
N GLY A 173 -4.69 -7.85 -4.29
CA GLY A 173 -5.26 -9.06 -4.87
C GLY A 173 -5.31 -8.98 -6.39
N VAL A 174 -4.51 -9.80 -7.06
CA VAL A 174 -4.45 -9.85 -8.53
C VAL A 174 -5.70 -10.54 -9.10
N PRO A 175 -6.58 -9.85 -9.84
CA PRO A 175 -7.77 -10.47 -10.41
C PRO A 175 -7.38 -11.42 -11.53
N SER A 176 -8.10 -12.53 -11.66
CA SER A 176 -7.87 -13.51 -12.75
C SER A 176 -8.12 -12.92 -14.14
N THR A 177 -8.86 -11.81 -14.24
CA THR A 177 -9.14 -11.11 -15.50
C THR A 177 -8.04 -10.12 -15.91
N ALA A 178 -6.98 -9.94 -15.12
CA ALA A 178 -5.92 -8.99 -15.46
C ALA A 178 -5.16 -9.44 -16.71
N ARG A 179 -5.00 -8.53 -17.68
CA ARG A 179 -4.40 -8.83 -19.00
C ARG A 179 -2.99 -9.43 -18.92
N LYS A 180 -2.19 -9.01 -17.93
CA LYS A 180 -0.80 -9.45 -17.73
C LYS A 180 -0.66 -10.49 -16.61
N ALA A 181 -1.78 -11.01 -16.07
CA ALA A 181 -1.71 -12.01 -15.00
C ALA A 181 -1.31 -13.38 -15.55
N LYS A 182 -0.43 -14.06 -14.81
CA LYS A 182 -0.05 -15.44 -15.07
C LYS A 182 -0.85 -16.36 -14.15
N PRO A 183 -1.17 -17.59 -14.58
CA PRO A 183 -2.02 -18.50 -13.82
C PRO A 183 -1.35 -19.07 -12.56
N PHE A 184 -0.01 -19.06 -12.51
CA PHE A 184 0.77 -19.66 -11.42
C PHE A 184 0.79 -18.79 -10.15
N ILE A 185 0.86 -19.47 -9.01
CA ILE A 185 1.07 -18.91 -7.68
C ILE A 185 2.53 -19.16 -7.33
N ASP A 186 3.30 -18.09 -7.16
CA ASP A 186 4.75 -18.17 -6.98
C ASP A 186 5.23 -17.38 -5.75
N HIS A 187 4.38 -16.50 -5.22
CA HIS A 187 4.74 -15.65 -4.10
C HIS A 187 3.56 -15.39 -3.16
N ILE A 188 3.90 -14.93 -1.95
CA ILE A 188 2.97 -14.59 -0.87
C ILE A 188 3.27 -13.18 -0.39
N LEU A 189 2.26 -12.32 -0.45
CA LEU A 189 2.27 -11.00 0.18
C LEU A 189 1.72 -11.14 1.59
N THR A 190 2.57 -10.86 2.57
CA THR A 190 2.22 -10.98 3.99
C THR A 190 2.06 -9.60 4.62
N PHE A 191 0.93 -9.40 5.30
CA PHE A 191 0.61 -8.22 6.10
C PHE A 191 0.53 -8.62 7.57
N SER A 192 1.56 -8.28 8.34
CA SER A 192 1.62 -8.57 9.79
C SER A 192 1.38 -7.32 10.61
N LEU A 193 0.60 -7.40 11.69
CA LEU A 193 0.32 -6.25 12.55
C LEU A 193 1.15 -6.34 13.85
N LEU A 194 2.18 -5.52 13.95
CA LEU A 194 3.08 -5.45 15.10
C LEU A 194 3.26 -3.99 15.52
N ASP A 195 3.10 -3.69 16.81
CA ASP A 195 3.21 -2.34 17.38
C ASP A 195 2.36 -1.29 16.65
N ASN A 196 1.12 -1.67 16.30
CA ASN A 196 0.18 -0.84 15.54
C ASN A 196 0.70 -0.39 14.17
N LYS A 197 1.73 -1.08 13.66
CA LYS A 197 2.32 -0.91 12.35
C LYS A 197 2.08 -2.15 11.51
N ILE A 198 1.78 -1.93 10.25
CA ILE A 198 1.56 -2.98 9.26
C ILE A 198 2.89 -3.25 8.58
N TRP A 199 3.42 -4.45 8.75
CA TRP A 199 4.63 -4.91 8.08
C TRP A 199 4.23 -5.60 6.79
N PHE A 200 4.73 -5.08 5.67
CA PHE A 200 4.60 -5.70 4.36
C PHE A 200 5.87 -6.49 4.04
N ARG A 201 5.68 -7.76 3.68
CA ARG A 201 6.76 -8.63 3.19
C ARG A 201 6.28 -9.47 2.02
N ASN A 202 7.20 -9.77 1.11
CA ASN A 202 6.95 -10.62 -0.05
C ASN A 202 7.90 -11.82 -0.03
N PHE A 203 7.33 -13.02 -0.09
CA PHE A 203 8.06 -14.28 -0.05
C PHE A 203 7.79 -15.12 -1.29
N GLN A 204 8.83 -15.72 -1.85
CA GLN A 204 8.75 -16.77 -2.87
C GLN A 204 8.30 -18.08 -2.23
N ILE A 205 7.45 -18.82 -2.91
CA ILE A 205 7.10 -20.19 -2.55
C ILE A 205 8.08 -21.13 -3.25
N VAL A 206 8.86 -21.88 -2.46
CA VAL A 206 9.78 -22.90 -2.96
C VAL A 206 9.22 -24.27 -2.57
N GLU A 207 8.74 -25.04 -3.54
CA GLU A 207 8.13 -26.36 -3.30
C GLU A 207 9.16 -27.52 -3.27
N LYS A 208 10.38 -27.27 -3.74
CA LYS A 208 11.45 -28.28 -3.80
C LYS A 208 12.71 -27.71 -3.18
N ASP A 209 13.23 -28.42 -2.17
CA ASP A 209 14.54 -28.09 -1.63
C ASP A 209 15.62 -28.34 -2.71
N PRO A 210 16.43 -27.33 -3.08
CA PRO A 210 17.47 -27.47 -4.11
C PRO A 210 18.47 -28.61 -3.84
N LEU A 211 18.57 -29.04 -2.58
CA LEU A 211 19.52 -30.04 -2.09
C LEU A 211 18.99 -31.49 -2.17
N LYS A 212 17.67 -31.70 -2.27
CA LYS A 212 17.05 -33.05 -2.32
C LYS A 212 15.90 -33.10 -3.35
N PRO A 213 16.19 -33.30 -4.64
CA PRO A 213 15.18 -33.27 -5.70
C PRO A 213 14.14 -34.41 -5.63
N ASN A 214 14.44 -35.50 -4.91
CA ASN A 214 13.57 -36.68 -4.76
C ASN A 214 12.96 -36.82 -3.34
N GLY A 215 13.05 -35.77 -2.51
CA GLY A 215 12.42 -35.76 -1.19
C GLY A 215 10.91 -35.51 -1.24
N PRO A 216 10.18 -35.71 -0.13
CA PRO A 216 8.81 -35.21 -0.01
C PRO A 216 8.79 -33.68 -0.25
N PRO A 217 7.72 -33.13 -0.84
CA PRO A 217 7.63 -31.70 -1.11
C PRO A 217 7.59 -30.92 0.20
N GLU A 218 8.72 -30.31 0.56
CA GLU A 218 8.81 -29.35 1.66
C GLU A 218 8.66 -27.94 1.09
N THR A 219 7.65 -27.22 1.56
CA THR A 219 7.42 -25.82 1.17
C THR A 219 8.24 -24.89 2.04
N SER A 220 9.24 -24.24 1.47
CA SER A 220 10.02 -23.18 2.13
C SER A 220 9.71 -21.81 1.53
N LEU A 221 9.94 -20.75 2.31
CA LEU A 221 9.68 -19.37 1.93
C LEU A 221 10.98 -18.56 1.90
N VAL A 222 11.25 -17.90 0.78
CA VAL A 222 12.46 -17.06 0.59
C VAL A 222 12.04 -15.61 0.35
N GLU A 223 12.67 -14.64 1.03
CA GLU A 223 12.29 -13.22 0.91
C GLU A 223 12.74 -12.63 -0.45
N ILE A 224 11.81 -11.99 -1.17
CA ILE A 224 12.03 -11.33 -2.48
C ILE A 224 12.10 -9.80 -2.33
N GLY A 225 11.29 -9.24 -1.44
CA GLY A 225 11.01 -7.81 -1.40
C GLY A 225 9.90 -7.36 -2.38
N PRO A 226 9.47 -6.09 -2.33
CA PRO A 226 9.94 -5.07 -1.42
C PRO A 226 9.42 -5.32 0.00
N ARG A 227 10.12 -4.74 0.99
CA ARG A 227 9.72 -4.73 2.39
C ARG A 227 9.54 -3.30 2.84
N PHE A 228 8.44 -3.02 3.52
CA PHE A 228 8.18 -1.71 4.09
C PHE A 228 7.18 -1.81 5.24
N VAL A 229 7.12 -0.75 6.04
CA VAL A 229 6.24 -0.65 7.20
C VAL A 229 5.27 0.49 6.97
N LEU A 230 3.98 0.22 7.12
CA LEU A 230 2.91 1.21 7.03
C LEU A 230 2.39 1.52 8.43
N THR A 231 2.40 2.79 8.81
CA THR A 231 1.73 3.26 10.03
C THR A 231 0.45 4.00 9.64
N PRO A 232 -0.75 3.53 10.02
CA PRO A 232 -1.99 4.24 9.71
C PRO A 232 -2.03 5.59 10.44
N ILE A 233 -2.40 6.64 9.72
CA ILE A 233 -2.51 8.01 10.24
C ILE A 233 -3.97 8.36 10.43
N ARG A 234 -4.73 8.38 9.32
CA ARG A 234 -6.14 8.76 9.29
C ARG A 234 -6.89 7.98 8.22
N ILE A 235 -8.16 7.73 8.47
CA ILE A 235 -9.11 7.17 7.51
C ILE A 235 -10.19 8.20 7.26
N PHE A 236 -10.50 8.43 6.00
CA PHE A 236 -11.54 9.33 5.55
C PHE A 236 -12.68 8.52 4.92
N GLU A 237 -13.89 9.03 5.10
CA GLU A 237 -15.10 8.45 4.52
C GLU A 237 -15.07 8.47 2.99
N GLY A 238 -14.60 9.57 2.40
CA GLY A 238 -14.53 9.77 0.95
C GLY A 238 -13.19 9.38 0.33
N ALA A 239 -13.13 9.40 -1.01
CA ALA A 239 -11.88 9.26 -1.74
C ALA A 239 -11.07 10.56 -1.64
N PHE A 240 -9.95 10.53 -0.92
CA PHE A 240 -9.03 11.66 -0.74
C PHE A 240 -9.65 12.91 -0.07
N GLY A 241 -10.76 12.73 0.63
CA GLY A 241 -11.50 13.79 1.30
C GLY A 241 -12.64 13.23 2.15
N GLY A 242 -13.49 14.11 2.67
CA GLY A 242 -14.61 13.74 3.54
C GLY A 242 -14.25 13.73 5.03
N ALA A 243 -15.23 13.33 5.86
CA ALA A 243 -15.07 13.29 7.30
C ALA A 243 -14.00 12.26 7.72
N THR A 244 -13.25 12.58 8.78
CA THR A 244 -12.27 11.64 9.35
C THR A 244 -13.00 10.64 10.23
N VAL A 245 -13.03 9.38 9.82
CA VAL A 245 -13.69 8.28 10.54
C VAL A 245 -12.76 7.69 11.60
N TYR A 246 -11.45 7.70 11.34
CA TYR A 246 -10.44 7.22 12.28
C TYR A 246 -9.21 8.11 12.24
N SER A 247 -8.64 8.39 13.40
CA SER A 247 -7.35 9.08 13.56
C SER A 247 -6.51 8.33 14.57
N ASN A 248 -5.30 7.95 14.19
CA ASN A 248 -4.38 7.24 15.08
C ASN A 248 -3.77 8.22 16.09
N PRO A 249 -4.03 8.07 17.40
CA PRO A 249 -3.47 8.96 18.42
C PRO A 249 -1.97 8.74 18.66
N GLU A 250 -1.45 7.55 18.37
CA GLU A 250 -0.04 7.20 18.57
C GLU A 250 0.86 7.70 17.43
N PHE A 251 0.26 8.16 16.32
CA PHE A 251 1.04 8.61 15.19
C PHE A 251 1.61 10.01 15.44
N ILE A 252 2.93 10.09 15.58
CA ILE A 252 3.67 11.34 15.60
C ILE A 252 4.32 11.55 14.23
N SER A 253 4.07 12.72 13.63
CA SER A 253 4.68 13.05 12.34
C SER A 253 6.20 13.18 12.46
N PRO A 254 6.99 12.73 11.47
CA PRO A 254 8.44 12.90 11.47
C PRO A 254 8.87 14.38 11.59
N ALA A 255 8.08 15.30 11.03
CA ALA A 255 8.31 16.73 11.16
C ALA A 255 8.19 17.20 12.63
N ALA A 256 7.22 16.69 13.38
CA ALA A 256 7.06 16.97 14.80
C ALA A 256 8.22 16.39 15.62
N VAL A 257 8.66 15.16 15.32
CA VAL A 257 9.84 14.54 15.95
C VAL A 257 11.10 15.38 15.70
N ARG A 258 11.35 15.78 14.45
CA ARG A 258 12.48 16.65 14.11
C ARG A 258 12.41 18.02 14.80
N SER A 259 11.22 18.59 14.94
CA SER A 259 11.01 19.84 15.66
C SER A 259 11.32 19.69 17.17
N ALA A 260 10.86 18.60 17.78
CA ALA A 260 11.14 18.30 19.19
C ALA A 260 12.65 18.14 19.45
N ILE A 261 13.36 17.39 18.60
CA ILE A 261 14.82 17.22 18.69
C ILE A 261 15.55 18.57 18.58
N ARG A 262 15.16 19.42 17.62
CA ARG A 262 15.75 20.77 17.46
C ARG A 262 15.47 21.65 18.68
N ARG A 263 14.26 21.57 19.25
CA ARG A 263 13.89 22.32 20.45
C ARG A 263 14.70 21.87 21.67
N GLU A 264 14.94 20.56 21.82
CA GLU A 264 15.77 20.03 22.90
C GLU A 264 17.23 20.50 22.77
N GLN A 265 17.79 20.46 21.55
CA GLN A 265 19.13 20.99 21.27
C GLN A 265 19.23 22.50 21.54
N GLY A 266 18.22 23.28 21.15
CA GLY A 266 18.13 24.70 21.46
C GLY A 266 18.02 24.98 22.96
N SER A 267 17.27 24.15 23.71
CA SER A 267 17.16 24.26 25.17
C SER A 267 18.49 23.99 25.87
N LYS A 268 19.26 22.99 25.41
CA LYS A 268 20.62 22.73 25.94
C LYS A 268 21.56 23.91 25.72
N TYR A 269 21.48 24.58 24.56
CA TYR A 269 22.24 25.80 24.31
C TYR A 269 21.81 26.94 25.24
N GLY A 270 20.50 27.14 25.41
CA GLY A 270 19.96 28.14 26.34
C GLY A 270 20.41 27.91 27.78
N GLN A 271 20.36 26.67 28.27
CA GLN A 271 20.85 26.31 29.61
C GLN A 271 22.36 26.60 29.78
N ARG A 272 23.18 26.35 28.76
CA ARG A 272 24.61 26.69 28.80
C ARG A 272 24.84 28.18 28.90
N LYS A 273 24.10 28.99 28.13
CA LYS A 273 24.21 30.45 28.19
C LYS A 273 23.74 31.02 29.51
N GLN A 274 22.63 30.51 30.06
CA GLN A 274 22.19 30.87 31.41
C GLN A 274 23.22 30.48 32.48
N ALA A 275 23.82 29.30 32.38
CA ALA A 275 24.84 28.88 33.34
C ALA A 275 26.12 29.73 33.27
N GLU A 276 26.50 30.21 32.07
CA GLU A 276 27.60 31.14 31.86
C GLU A 276 27.29 32.51 32.49
N GLU A 277 26.12 33.08 32.21
CA GLU A 277 25.65 34.33 32.82
C GLU A 277 25.55 34.23 34.35
N ASP A 278 25.03 33.13 34.88
CA ASP A 278 24.94 32.88 36.32
C ASP A 278 26.32 32.69 36.95
N SER A 279 27.31 32.19 36.20
CA SER A 279 28.70 32.08 36.66
C SER A 279 29.37 33.45 36.70
N GLU A 280 29.16 34.28 35.69
CA GLU A 280 29.65 35.67 35.68
C GLU A 280 29.03 36.48 36.80
N ARG A 281 27.70 36.42 36.98
CA ARG A 281 27.01 37.06 38.11
C ARG A 281 27.54 36.58 39.46
N ARG A 282 27.83 35.28 39.61
CA ARG A 282 28.44 34.73 40.83
C ARG A 282 29.88 35.21 41.03
N LYS A 283 30.63 35.46 39.96
CA LYS A 283 31.99 35.99 40.02
C LYS A 283 31.97 37.47 40.43
N ASP A 284 31.06 38.25 39.87
CA ASP A 284 30.86 39.66 40.21
C ASP A 284 30.37 39.82 41.65
N SER A 285 29.41 39.01 42.11
CA SER A 285 28.93 39.08 43.49
C SER A 285 29.95 38.63 44.54
N ARG A 286 30.92 37.80 44.15
CA ARG A 286 32.05 37.38 45.00
C ARG A 286 33.22 38.36 44.97
N ARG A 287 33.14 39.43 44.18
CA ARG A 287 34.19 40.44 44.12
C ARG A 287 34.17 41.21 45.45
N LEU A 288 35.12 40.88 46.31
CA LEU A 288 35.33 41.58 47.57
C LEU A 288 35.83 43.00 47.27
N GLU A 289 35.38 43.97 48.05
CA GLU A 289 35.96 45.31 48.00
C GLU A 289 37.43 45.26 48.41
N GLU A 290 38.27 46.09 47.79
CA GLU A 290 39.66 46.22 48.20
C GLU A 290 39.73 46.73 49.64
N ASP A 291 40.58 46.08 50.44
CA ASP A 291 40.83 46.42 51.84
C ASP A 291 41.23 47.91 51.98
N GLU A 292 40.81 48.56 53.05
CA GLU A 292 41.06 50.00 53.24
C GLU A 292 42.56 50.32 53.34
N LEU A 293 43.37 49.35 53.78
CA LEU A 293 44.83 49.43 53.87
C LEU A 293 45.55 48.94 52.59
N ALA A 294 44.82 48.64 51.51
CA ALA A 294 45.43 48.20 50.26
C ALA A 294 46.31 49.30 49.66
N VAL A 295 47.47 48.91 49.10
CA VAL A 295 48.48 49.83 48.54
C VAL A 295 47.87 50.76 47.47
N SER A 296 46.90 50.27 46.70
CA SER A 296 46.13 51.01 45.70
C SER A 296 45.28 52.15 46.27
N LYS A 297 44.82 52.06 47.52
CA LYS A 297 44.02 53.08 48.21
C LYS A 297 44.86 53.99 49.10
N VAL A 298 45.92 53.46 49.70
CA VAL A 298 46.77 54.18 50.67
C VAL A 298 47.85 55.02 49.98
N PHE A 299 48.33 54.61 48.80
CA PHE A 299 49.40 55.30 48.06
C PHE A 299 48.91 55.92 46.74
N ALA A 300 47.60 56.14 46.60
CA ALA A 300 47.01 56.94 45.53
C ALA A 300 47.12 58.44 45.81
#